data_AF-A0A524L635-F1
#
_entry.id   AF-A0A524L635-F1
#
_cell.length_a   1.000
_cell.length_b   1.000
_cell.length_c   1.000
_cell.angle_alpha   90.00
_cell.angle_beta   90.00
_cell.angle_gamma   90.00
#
_symmetry.space_group_name_H-M   'P 1'
#
loop_
_entity.id
_entity.type
_entity.pdbx_description
1 polymer ?
#
loop_
_entity_poly.entity_id
_entity_poly.type
_entity_poly.pdbx_seq_one_letter_code
_entity_poly.pdbx_strand_id
1 'polypeptide(L)'
;AEEFGLLASPRDQKQYAVVLGMGDARVALLVDRLEGQQDAVIKPVLGPLRTLRGVAGATELGAQQAVLVLDVSALIEDGGRRREARA
;
A
#
# COMPACT_ATOMS: atom_id res chain seq x y z
N ALA A 1 5.92 4.42 -5.68
CA ALA A 1 5.40 5.21 -6.81
C ALA A 1 4.92 4.30 -7.93
N GLU A 2 5.81 3.56 -8.60
CA GLU A 2 5.50 2.73 -9.76
C GLU A 2 4.37 1.71 -9.53
N GLU A 3 4.35 1.06 -8.37
CA GLU A 3 3.37 0.00 -8.06
C GLU A 3 1.91 0.43 -8.20
N PHE A 4 1.65 1.67 -7.81
CA PHE A 4 0.31 2.24 -7.76
C PHE A 4 0.11 3.31 -8.83
N GLY A 5 1.04 3.42 -9.81
CA GLY A 5 1.00 4.45 -10.84
C GLY A 5 1.07 5.88 -10.29
N LEU A 6 1.65 6.07 -9.10
CA LEU A 6 1.75 7.36 -8.44
C LEU A 6 2.90 8.17 -9.02
N LEU A 7 2.73 9.50 -8.99
CA LEU A 7 3.84 10.41 -9.25
C LEU A 7 4.96 10.17 -8.23
N ALA A 8 6.21 10.27 -8.68
CA ALA A 8 7.36 10.14 -7.80
C ALA A 8 7.44 11.34 -6.86
N SER A 9 7.72 11.08 -5.59
CA SER A 9 8.01 12.14 -4.60
C SER A 9 9.32 12.86 -4.96
N PRO A 10 9.45 14.16 -4.63
CA PRO A 10 10.69 14.89 -4.81
C PRO A 10 11.88 14.18 -4.13
N ARG A 11 13.04 14.16 -4.79
CA ARG A 11 14.22 13.40 -4.32
C ARG A 11 14.78 13.86 -2.97
N ASP A 12 14.48 15.07 -2.56
CA ASP A 12 14.89 15.71 -1.30
C ASP A 12 13.85 15.56 -0.18
N GLN A 13 12.68 14.99 -0.47
CA GLN A 13 11.66 14.74 0.53
C GLN A 13 12.08 13.57 1.42
N LYS A 14 12.02 13.77 2.75
CA LYS A 14 12.17 12.68 3.71
C LYS A 14 11.07 11.65 3.49
N GLN A 15 11.46 10.39 3.38
CA GLN A 15 10.55 9.25 3.26
C GLN A 15 10.76 8.28 4.41
N TYR A 16 9.75 7.47 4.66
CA TYR A 16 9.76 6.40 5.65
C TYR A 16 9.65 5.06 4.94
N ALA A 17 10.29 4.03 5.51
CA ALA A 17 10.13 2.65 5.06
C ALA A 17 9.27 1.89 6.07
N VAL A 18 8.08 1.48 5.65
CA VAL A 18 7.22 0.57 6.41
C VAL A 18 7.61 -0.85 6.05
N VAL A 19 8.13 -1.60 7.02
CA VAL A 19 8.51 -3.00 6.80
C VAL A 19 7.29 -3.89 6.96
N LEU A 20 6.90 -4.55 5.88
CA LEU A 20 5.82 -5.52 5.83
C LEU A 20 6.41 -6.93 5.90
N GLY A 21 5.78 -7.81 6.69
CA GLY A 21 6.26 -9.18 6.89
C GLY A 21 5.13 -10.20 6.93
N MET A 22 5.34 -11.33 6.25
CA MET A 22 4.46 -12.50 6.29
C MET A 22 5.35 -13.75 6.28
N GLY A 23 5.40 -14.46 7.41
CA GLY A 23 6.39 -15.51 7.63
C GLY A 23 7.81 -14.97 7.45
N ASP A 24 8.60 -15.63 6.61
CA ASP A 24 9.99 -15.23 6.30
C ASP A 24 10.08 -14.17 5.19
N ALA A 25 8.98 -13.90 4.47
CA ALA A 25 8.96 -12.91 3.41
C ALA A 25 8.86 -11.50 4.00
N ARG A 26 9.74 -10.60 3.54
CA ARG A 26 9.77 -9.19 3.95
C ARG A 26 9.93 -8.25 2.76
N VAL A 27 9.12 -7.20 2.76
CA VAL A 27 9.20 -6.11 1.77
C VAL A 27 9.15 -4.77 2.50
N ALA A 28 9.76 -3.75 1.90
CA ALA A 28 9.70 -2.38 2.42
C ALA A 28 8.80 -1.54 1.51
N LEU A 29 7.79 -0.91 2.10
CA LEU A 29 6.94 0.06 1.44
C LEU A 29 7.46 1.47 1.77
N LEU A 30 7.96 2.18 0.75
CA LEU A 30 8.35 3.58 0.89
C LEU A 30 7.10 4.46 0.91
N VAL A 31 6.96 5.29 1.94
CA VAL A 31 5.86 6.23 2.14
C VAL A 31 6.41 7.61 2.46
N ASP A 32 5.67 8.66 2.10
CA ASP A 32 6.13 10.02 2.33
C ASP A 32 6.00 10.43 3.80
N ARG A 33 4.94 9.97 4.47
CA ARG A 33 4.61 10.34 5.86
C ARG A 33 3.87 9.22 6.59
N LEU A 34 3.91 9.28 7.91
CA LEU A 34 3.14 8.44 8.82
C LEU A 34 2.17 9.34 9.60
N GLU A 35 0.87 9.21 9.32
CA GLU A 35 -0.16 10.05 9.96
C GLU A 35 -0.54 9.55 11.37
N GLY A 36 -0.48 8.23 11.59
CA GLY A 36 -0.81 7.62 12.88
C GLY A 36 -1.41 6.22 12.73
N GLN A 37 -2.03 5.74 13.82
CA GLN A 37 -2.77 4.48 13.85
C GLN A 37 -4.17 4.74 14.40
N GLN A 38 -5.19 4.22 13.73
CA GLN A 38 -6.58 4.30 14.16
C GLN A 38 -7.39 3.11 13.69
N ASP A 39 -8.45 2.78 14.41
CA ASP A 39 -9.40 1.76 14.02
C ASP A 39 -10.30 2.29 12.89
N ALA A 40 -10.57 1.44 11.91
CA ALA A 40 -11.38 1.80 10.75
C ALA A 40 -12.19 0.61 10.24
N VAL A 41 -13.39 0.88 9.70
CA VAL A 41 -14.21 -0.13 9.03
C VAL A 41 -13.87 -0.12 7.55
N ILE A 42 -13.49 -1.27 7.01
CA ILE A 42 -13.21 -1.43 5.59
C ILE A 42 -14.53 -1.59 4.83
N LYS A 43 -14.81 -0.68 3.90
CA LYS A 43 -15.91 -0.75 2.95
C LYS A 43 -15.39 -1.38 1.64
N PRO A 44 -16.13 -2.31 1.01
CA PRO A 44 -15.72 -2.88 -0.27
C PRO A 44 -15.73 -1.81 -1.35
N VAL A 45 -14.72 -1.82 -2.22
CA VAL A 45 -14.72 -0.94 -3.41
C VAL A 45 -15.53 -1.60 -4.52
N LEU A 46 -16.45 -0.84 -5.12
CA LEU A 46 -17.34 -1.31 -6.18
C LEU A 46 -16.79 -0.94 -7.57
N GLY A 47 -17.31 -1.62 -8.60
CA GLY A 47 -16.97 -1.31 -9.99
C GLY A 47 -15.53 -1.69 -10.37
N PRO A 48 -14.89 -0.95 -11.30
CA PRO A 48 -13.57 -1.28 -11.84
C PRO A 48 -12.45 -1.38 -10.80
N LEU A 49 -12.60 -0.69 -9.68
CA LEU A 49 -11.61 -0.69 -8.59
C LEU A 49 -11.61 -2.01 -7.80
N ARG A 50 -12.65 -2.86 -7.94
CA ARG A 50 -12.71 -4.17 -7.26
C ARG A 50 -11.61 -5.13 -7.72
N THR A 51 -11.10 -4.96 -8.94
CA THR A 51 -10.03 -5.81 -9.50
C THR A 51 -8.65 -5.20 -9.30
N LEU A 52 -8.54 -4.08 -8.57
CA LEU A 52 -7.28 -3.40 -8.34
C LEU A 52 -6.48 -4.17 -7.29
N ARG A 53 -5.50 -4.94 -7.76
CA ARG A 53 -4.64 -5.75 -6.91
C ARG A 53 -3.80 -4.86 -5.98
N GLY A 54 -3.58 -5.32 -4.75
CA GLY A 54 -2.91 -4.55 -3.70
C GLY A 54 -3.83 -3.64 -2.89
N VAL A 55 -5.15 -3.61 -3.17
CA VAL A 55 -6.16 -2.88 -2.41
C VAL A 55 -7.20 -3.85 -1.85
N ALA A 56 -7.36 -3.83 -0.52
CA ALA A 56 -8.35 -4.62 0.19
C ALA A 56 -9.74 -3.94 0.22
N GLY A 57 -9.77 -2.61 0.13
CA GLY A 57 -11.00 -1.84 0.28
C GLY A 57 -10.76 -0.35 0.34
N ALA A 58 -11.78 0.39 0.75
CA ALA A 58 -11.68 1.80 1.10
C ALA A 58 -12.26 2.04 2.49
N THR A 59 -11.81 3.08 3.17
CA THR A 59 -12.40 3.53 4.43
C THR A 59 -12.44 5.06 4.47
N GLU A 60 -13.14 5.62 5.45
CA GLU A 60 -13.22 7.06 5.68
C GLU A 60 -12.43 7.39 6.94
N LEU A 61 -11.36 8.18 6.79
CA LEU A 61 -10.53 8.65 7.90
C LEU A 61 -10.99 10.05 8.32
N GLY A 62 -11.93 10.15 9.26
CA GLY A 62 -12.50 11.44 9.66
C GLY A 62 -13.06 12.23 8.45
N ALA A 63 -13.30 13.54 8.64
CA ALA A 63 -13.66 14.62 7.70
C ALA A 63 -13.93 14.34 6.19
N GLN A 64 -14.61 13.24 5.84
CA GLN A 64 -15.14 12.86 4.52
C GLN A 64 -14.11 12.49 3.43
N GLN A 65 -12.85 12.19 3.76
CA GLN A 65 -11.91 11.71 2.76
C GLN A 65 -11.86 10.17 2.74
N ALA A 66 -12.24 9.61 1.60
CA ALA A 66 -12.05 8.18 1.33
C ALA A 66 -10.55 7.90 1.13
N VAL A 67 -10.05 6.88 1.80
CA VAL A 67 -8.70 6.35 1.64
C VAL A 67 -8.74 4.88 1.28
N LEU A 68 -7.72 4.44 0.55
CA LEU A 68 -7.58 3.05 0.17
C LEU A 68 -6.90 2.28 1.31
N VAL A 69 -7.43 1.09 1.59
CA VAL A 69 -6.83 0.13 2.51
C VAL A 69 -6.03 -0.86 1.67
N LEU A 70 -4.72 -0.95 1.95
CA LEU A 70 -3.81 -1.81 1.18
C LEU A 70 -3.91 -3.27 1.64
N ASP A 71 -3.85 -4.20 0.69
CA ASP A 71 -3.71 -5.63 0.97
C ASP A 71 -2.23 -5.99 1.11
N VAL A 72 -1.76 -6.11 2.36
CA VAL A 72 -0.37 -6.42 2.68
C VAL A 72 0.09 -7.75 2.11
N SER A 73 -0.78 -8.75 2.05
CA SER A 73 -0.46 -10.09 1.54
C SER A 73 -0.11 -10.02 0.06
N ALA A 74 -0.98 -9.37 -0.72
CA ALA A 74 -0.77 -9.16 -2.15
C ALA A 74 0.52 -8.34 -2.42
N LEU A 75 0.84 -7.36 -1.58
CA LEU A 75 2.05 -6.55 -1.73
C LEU A 75 3.33 -7.35 -1.43
N ILE A 76 3.30 -8.25 -0.45
CA ILE A 76 4.44 -9.12 -0.13
C ILE A 76 4.69 -10.11 -1.27
N GLU A 77 3.63 -10.74 -1.79
CA GLU A 77 3.71 -11.62 -2.96
C GLU A 77 4.35 -10.90 -4.17
N ASP A 78 3.99 -9.63 -4.38
CA ASP A 78 4.50 -8.83 -5.49
C ASP A 78 5.94 -8.42 -5.34
N GLY A 79 6.35 -8.07 -4.12
CA GLY A 79 7.75 -7.89 -3.83
C GLY A 79 8.56 -9.17 -4.04
N GLY A 80 7.99 -10.33 -3.70
CA GLY A 80 8.58 -11.65 -3.95
C GLY A 80 8.82 -11.91 -5.43
N ARG A 81 7.76 -11.84 -6.25
CA ARG A 81 7.85 -12.07 -7.71
C ARG A 81 8.88 -11.17 -8.40
N ARG A 82 9.04 -9.92 -7.94
CA ARG A 82 10.04 -8.99 -8.51
C ARG A 82 11.48 -9.35 -8.15
N ARG A 83 11.71 -9.90 -6.95
CA ARG A 83 13.06 -10.34 -6.57
C ARG A 83 13.52 -11.50 -7.43
N GLU A 84 12.61 -12.45 -7.69
CA GLU A 84 12.86 -13.59 -8.58
C GLU A 84 13.10 -13.15 -10.03
N ALA A 85 12.30 -12.21 -10.55
CA ALA A 85 12.47 -11.70 -11.92
C ALA A 85 13.75 -10.86 -12.14
N ARG A 86 14.43 -10.43 -11.07
CA ARG A 86 15.67 -9.64 -11.11
C ARG A 86 16.92 -10.45 -10.74
N ALA A 87 16.76 -11.70 -10.31
CA ALA A 87 17.85 -12.64 -10.03
C ALA A 87 18.24 -13.41 -11.30
#